data_AF-A0A9Q0N2Y3-F1
#
_entry.id   AF-A0A9Q0N2Y3-F1
#
_cell.length_a   1.000
_cell.length_b   1.000
_cell.length_c   1.000
_cell.angle_alpha   90.00
_cell.angle_beta   90.00
_cell.angle_gamma   90.00
#
_symmetry.space_group_name_H-M   'P 1'
#
loop_
_entity.id
_entity.type
_entity.pdbx_description
1 polymer ?
#
loop_
_entity_poly.entity_id
_entity_poly.type
_entity_poly.pdbx_seq_one_letter_code
_entity_poly.pdbx_strand_id
1 'polypeptide(L)'
;METGICARCLHTCNQCVSRMNCTSCAKGLQLQSGECRTTCAEGYYSDRGTCAKCYLSCHTCSGPRRDQCVKCPNDWQLAGGECHPECPEGFFKTPFGCQKCHHYCKTCS
;
A
#
# COMPACT_ATOMS: atom_id res chain seq x y z
N MET A 1 46.10 10.78 -0.07
CA MET A 1 45.53 10.40 1.23
C MET A 1 44.11 10.97 1.25
N GLU A 2 43.12 10.20 0.83
CA GLU A 2 41.72 10.63 0.93
C GLU A 2 41.30 10.48 2.38
N THR A 3 41.17 11.61 3.09
CA THR A 3 40.56 11.63 4.43
C THR A 3 39.08 11.30 4.26
N GLY A 4 38.71 10.05 4.51
CA GLY A 4 37.31 9.63 4.53
C GLY A 4 36.56 10.36 5.63
N ILE A 5 35.84 11.43 5.27
CA ILE A 5 34.94 12.13 6.19
C ILE A 5 33.73 11.22 6.44
N CYS A 6 33.64 10.65 7.64
CA CYS A 6 32.48 9.88 8.06
C CYS A 6 31.38 10.85 8.53
N ALA A 7 30.37 11.06 7.70
CA ALA A 7 29.16 11.79 8.08
C ALA A 7 28.14 10.82 8.68
N ARG A 8 27.48 11.22 9.77
CA ARG A 8 26.38 10.43 10.35
C ARG A 8 25.15 10.48 9.46
N CYS A 9 24.44 9.36 9.40
CA CYS A 9 23.12 9.26 8.76
C CYS A 9 22.10 10.17 9.46
N LEU A 10 21.00 10.49 8.76
CA LEU A 10 19.81 11.07 9.40
C LEU A 10 19.32 10.16 10.53
N HIS A 11 18.78 10.73 11.60
CA HIS A 11 18.39 9.99 12.80
C HIS A 11 17.30 8.93 12.57
N THR A 12 16.56 9.03 11.46
CA THR A 12 15.56 8.05 11.04
C THR A 12 16.16 6.79 10.40
N CYS A 13 17.45 6.81 10.10
CA CYS A 13 18.14 5.80 9.32
C CYS A 13 19.17 5.04 10.15
N ASN A 14 19.11 3.71 10.08
CA ASN A 14 20.09 2.84 10.73
C ASN A 14 21.35 2.70 9.87
N GLN A 15 21.19 2.66 8.54
CA GLN A 15 22.28 2.63 7.57
C GLN A 15 21.94 3.53 6.39
N CYS A 16 22.95 4.13 5.77
CA CYS A 16 22.77 5.06 4.67
C CYS A 16 23.98 5.08 3.72
N VAL A 17 23.73 5.41 2.45
CA VAL A 17 24.78 5.70 1.45
C VAL A 17 25.17 7.18 1.47
N SER A 18 24.24 8.05 1.88
CA SER A 18 24.49 9.46 2.15
C SER A 18 23.60 9.90 3.31
N ARG A 19 23.86 11.08 3.91
CA ARG A 19 23.10 11.57 5.06
C ARG A 19 21.56 11.46 4.89
N MET A 20 21.04 11.64 3.67
CA MET A 20 19.60 11.62 3.36
C MET A 20 19.14 10.38 2.57
N ASN A 21 20.04 9.49 2.16
CA ASN A 21 19.70 8.31 1.37
C ASN A 21 20.03 7.03 2.15
N CYS A 22 18.98 6.41 2.64
CA CYS A 22 19.01 5.35 3.62
C CYS A 22 18.87 3.98 2.96
N THR A 23 19.56 3.00 3.52
CA THR A 23 19.47 1.59 3.11
C THR A 23 18.71 0.76 4.15
N SER A 24 18.58 1.26 5.37
CA SER A 24 17.71 0.68 6.39
C SER A 24 17.21 1.75 7.36
N CYS A 25 16.02 1.51 7.92
CA CYS A 25 15.33 2.46 8.78
C CYS A 25 15.35 2.03 10.24
N ALA A 26 15.22 3.01 11.13
CA ALA A 26 14.96 2.76 12.54
C ALA A 26 13.65 1.97 12.73
N LYS A 27 13.52 1.30 13.88
CA LYS A 27 12.36 0.45 14.18
C LYS A 27 11.05 1.26 14.09
N GLY A 28 10.05 0.70 13.41
CA GLY A 28 8.73 1.34 13.22
C GLY A 28 8.64 2.27 12.01
N LEU A 29 9.73 2.46 11.28
CA LEU A 29 9.75 3.20 10.01
C LEU A 29 9.86 2.24 8.81
N GLN A 30 9.48 2.75 7.64
CA GLN A 30 9.42 2.01 6.39
C GLN A 30 10.31 2.69 5.35
N LEU A 31 11.17 1.89 4.72
CA LEU A 31 12.04 2.37 3.65
C LEU A 31 11.26 2.54 2.35
N GLN A 32 11.34 3.72 1.75
CA GLN A 32 10.77 4.01 0.44
C GLN A 32 11.64 4.99 -0.33
N SER A 33 12.24 4.51 -1.43
CA SER A 33 13.09 5.32 -2.33
C SER A 33 14.24 6.03 -1.59
N GLY A 34 14.89 5.34 -0.65
CA GLY A 34 15.98 5.89 0.15
C GLY A 34 15.55 6.73 1.35
N GLU A 35 14.26 6.88 1.60
CA GLU A 35 13.72 7.66 2.71
C GLU A 35 12.99 6.76 3.71
N CYS A 36 13.16 7.03 5.00
CA CYS A 36 12.46 6.35 6.07
C CYS A 36 11.22 7.15 6.49
N ARG A 37 10.04 6.61 6.20
CA ARG A 37 8.73 7.22 6.52
C ARG A 37 8.09 6.48 7.69
N THR A 38 7.02 7.03 8.27
CA THR A 38 6.18 6.35 9.28
C THR A 38 5.01 5.58 8.65
N THR A 39 4.59 6.02 7.47
CA THR A 39 3.55 5.40 6.65
C THR A 39 4.02 5.43 5.20
N CYS A 40 3.77 4.35 4.48
CA CYS A 40 4.05 4.30 3.05
C CYS A 40 3.17 5.28 2.28
N ALA A 41 3.69 5.81 1.17
CA ALA A 41 2.90 6.63 0.27
C ALA A 41 1.69 5.85 -0.28
N GLU A 42 0.66 6.57 -0.75
CA GLU A 42 -0.47 5.94 -1.43
C GLU A 42 -0.01 5.09 -2.63
N GLY A 43 -0.70 3.97 -2.85
CA GLY A 43 -0.27 2.94 -3.80
C GLY A 43 0.83 2.00 -3.28
N TYR A 44 1.24 2.10 -2.02
CA TYR A 44 2.19 1.19 -1.38
C TYR A 44 1.64 0.67 -0.05
N TYR A 45 2.09 -0.53 0.34
CA TYR A 45 1.83 -1.13 1.65
C TYR A 45 3.14 -1.41 2.39
N SER A 46 3.05 -1.52 3.71
CA SER A 46 4.19 -1.85 4.56
C SER A 46 4.46 -3.35 4.52
N ASP A 47 5.60 -3.73 3.92
CA ASP A 47 6.11 -5.10 3.92
C ASP A 47 7.43 -5.15 4.69
N ARG A 48 7.38 -5.69 5.92
CA ARG A 48 8.56 -5.94 6.77
C ARG A 48 9.53 -4.75 6.89
N GLY A 49 9.00 -3.53 6.99
CA GLY A 49 9.81 -2.30 7.13
C GLY A 49 10.26 -1.68 5.80
N THR A 50 9.71 -2.13 4.67
CA THR A 50 9.88 -1.52 3.35
C THR A 50 8.51 -1.24 2.73
N CYS A 51 8.38 -0.18 1.94
CA CYS A 51 7.16 0.10 1.20
C CYS A 51 7.17 -0.63 -0.14
N ALA A 52 6.30 -1.64 -0.28
CA ALA A 52 6.09 -2.40 -1.50
C ALA A 52 4.87 -1.87 -2.26
N LYS A 53 4.89 -1.90 -3.59
CA LYS A 53 3.78 -1.42 -4.41
C LYS A 53 2.54 -2.31 -4.25
N CYS A 54 1.37 -1.68 -4.27
CA CYS A 54 0.10 -2.36 -4.40
C CYS A 54 -0.06 -3.03 -5.76
N TYR A 55 -1.03 -3.95 -5.85
CA TYR A 55 -1.48 -4.46 -7.14
C TYR A 55 -2.03 -3.31 -8.01
N LEU A 56 -1.80 -3.37 -9.32
CA LEU A 56 -2.06 -2.27 -10.28
C LEU A 56 -3.49 -1.73 -10.22
N SER A 57 -4.49 -2.58 -9.98
CA SER A 57 -5.90 -2.15 -9.92
C SER A 57 -6.29 -1.47 -8.61
N CYS A 58 -5.43 -1.44 -7.60
CA CYS A 58 -5.71 -0.82 -6.31
C CYS A 58 -5.18 0.62 -6.25
N HIS A 59 -5.93 1.53 -5.64
CA HIS A 59 -5.42 2.85 -5.25
C HIS A 59 -4.67 2.79 -3.91
N THR A 60 -5.19 2.03 -2.94
CA THR A 60 -4.46 1.62 -1.72
C THR A 60 -4.73 0.15 -1.43
N CYS A 61 -3.83 -0.51 -0.70
CA CYS A 61 -3.92 -1.94 -0.42
C CYS A 61 -3.38 -2.29 0.97
N SER A 62 -3.75 -3.46 1.45
CA SER A 62 -3.20 -4.08 2.67
C SER A 62 -2.13 -5.13 2.38
N GLY A 63 -1.91 -5.47 1.10
CA GLY A 63 -0.93 -6.46 0.67
C GLY A 63 -0.77 -6.50 -0.85
N PRO A 64 0.05 -7.44 -1.36
CA PRO A 64 0.47 -7.45 -2.77
C PRO A 64 -0.59 -7.99 -3.73
N ARG A 65 -1.64 -8.67 -3.23
CA ARG A 65 -2.59 -9.38 -4.08
C ARG A 65 -3.74 -8.48 -4.55
N ARG A 66 -4.37 -8.88 -5.66
CA ARG A 66 -5.50 -8.17 -6.26
C ARG A 66 -6.75 -8.08 -5.38
N ASP A 67 -6.92 -9.04 -4.48
CA ASP A 67 -8.00 -9.16 -3.48
C ASP A 67 -7.68 -8.47 -2.15
N GLN A 68 -6.58 -7.72 -2.10
CA GLN A 68 -6.14 -6.97 -0.92
C GLN A 68 -6.21 -5.45 -1.12
N CYS A 69 -7.03 -4.98 -2.08
CA CYS A 69 -7.31 -3.57 -2.22
C CYS A 69 -8.10 -3.06 -1.01
N VAL A 70 -7.78 -1.84 -0.57
CA VAL A 70 -8.49 -1.11 0.50
C VAL A 70 -9.25 0.07 -0.09
N LYS A 71 -8.68 0.75 -1.09
CA LYS A 71 -9.35 1.77 -1.89
C LYS A 71 -9.12 1.50 -3.36
N CYS A 72 -10.13 1.82 -4.16
CA CYS A 72 -10.07 1.73 -5.61
C CYS A 72 -9.79 3.09 -6.25
N PRO A 73 -9.27 3.10 -7.49
CA PRO A 73 -9.24 4.32 -8.30
C PRO A 73 -10.64 4.94 -8.43
N ASN A 74 -10.69 6.20 -8.85
CA ASN A 74 -11.97 6.88 -9.10
C ASN A 74 -12.83 6.08 -10.09
N ASP A 75 -14.14 6.14 -9.89
CA ASP A 75 -15.17 5.42 -10.64
C ASP A 75 -15.18 3.89 -10.48
N TRP A 76 -14.19 3.29 -9.81
CA TRP A 76 -14.16 1.87 -9.51
C TRP A 76 -14.77 1.56 -8.14
N GLN A 77 -15.38 0.39 -8.02
CA GLN A 77 -16.06 -0.10 -6.83
C GLN A 77 -15.24 -1.20 -6.17
N LEU A 78 -15.12 -1.13 -4.84
CA LEU A 78 -14.52 -2.20 -4.05
C LEU A 78 -15.54 -3.31 -3.82
N ALA A 79 -15.24 -4.52 -4.26
CA ALA A 79 -16.03 -5.73 -4.07
C ALA A 79 -15.13 -6.84 -3.52
N GLY A 80 -15.34 -7.24 -2.26
CA GLY A 80 -14.61 -8.37 -1.67
C GLY A 80 -13.08 -8.21 -1.62
N GLY A 81 -12.57 -6.97 -1.56
CA GLY A 81 -11.13 -6.68 -1.58
C GLY A 81 -10.55 -6.48 -2.98
N GLU A 82 -11.36 -6.61 -4.04
CA GLU A 82 -10.97 -6.34 -5.42
C GLU A 82 -11.62 -5.07 -5.95
N CYS A 83 -10.95 -4.39 -6.87
CA CYS A 83 -11.50 -3.22 -7.54
C CYS A 83 -12.08 -3.61 -8.90
N HIS A 84 -13.32 -3.21 -9.15
CA HIS A 84 -14.04 -3.45 -10.41
C HIS A 84 -14.68 -2.16 -10.93
N PRO A 85 -14.82 -1.96 -12.26
CA PRO A 85 -15.56 -0.82 -12.82
C PRO A 85 -17.03 -0.80 -12.38
N GLU A 86 -17.66 -1.97 -12.26
CA GLU A 86 -19.04 -2.15 -11.79
C GLU A 86 -19.09 -3.32 -10.79
N CYS A 87 -20.15 -3.41 -9.97
CA CYS A 87 -20.28 -4.51 -9.00
C CYS A 87 -20.42 -5.86 -9.74
N PRO A 88 -19.56 -6.84 -9.45
CA PRO A 88 -19.62 -8.15 -10.10
C PRO A 88 -20.84 -8.95 -9.63
N GLU A 89 -21.14 -10.06 -10.34
CA GLU A 89 -22.25 -10.95 -9.98
C GLU A 89 -22.12 -11.44 -8.52
N GLY A 90 -23.25 -11.49 -7.80
CA GLY A 90 -23.29 -11.78 -6.37
C GLY A 90 -22.99 -10.58 -5.46
N PHE A 91 -22.78 -9.38 -6.04
CA PHE A 91 -22.71 -8.12 -5.31
C PHE A 91 -23.77 -7.13 -5.81
N PHE A 92 -24.16 -6.20 -4.94
CA PHE A 92 -25.06 -5.10 -5.27
C PHE A 92 -24.48 -3.75 -4.85
N LYS A 93 -24.81 -2.70 -5.60
CA LYS A 93 -24.29 -1.35 -5.36
C LYS A 93 -25.04 -0.69 -4.20
N THR A 94 -24.27 -0.20 -3.23
CA THR A 94 -24.76 0.61 -2.11
C THR A 94 -24.07 1.97 -2.09
N PRO A 95 -24.57 2.96 -1.33
CA PRO A 95 -23.84 4.21 -1.09
C PRO A 95 -22.43 4.02 -0.50
N PHE A 96 -22.14 2.83 0.06
CA PHE A 96 -20.86 2.47 0.68
C PHE A 96 -20.00 1.54 -0.20
N GLY A 97 -20.38 1.30 -1.46
CA GLY A 97 -19.68 0.40 -2.39
C GLY A 97 -20.43 -0.91 -2.65
N CYS A 98 -19.73 -1.93 -3.16
CA CYS A 98 -20.34 -3.22 -3.48
C CYS A 98 -20.47 -4.10 -2.23
N GLN A 99 -21.70 -4.44 -1.86
CA GLN A 99 -21.98 -5.37 -0.77
C GLN A 99 -22.30 -6.75 -1.33
N LYS A 100 -21.83 -7.81 -0.65
CA LYS A 100 -22.07 -9.18 -1.08
C LYS A 100 -23.51 -9.56 -0.76
N CYS A 101 -24.20 -10.20 -1.70
CA CYS A 101 -25.50 -10.80 -1.44
C CYS A 101 -25.37 -11.92 -0.40
N HIS A 102 -26.47 -12.18 0.32
CA HIS A 102 -26.57 -13.38 1.14
C HIS A 102 -26.35 -14.62 0.27
N HIS A 103 -25.71 -15.67 0.76
CA HIS A 103 -25.28 -16.82 -0.07
C HIS A 103 -26.43 -17.62 -0.71
N TYR A 104 -27.66 -17.41 -0.25
CA TYR A 104 -28.88 -17.97 -0.85
C TYR A 104 -29.41 -17.15 -2.04
N CYS A 105 -28.91 -15.94 -2.25
CA CYS A 105 -29.34 -15.03 -3.30
C CYS A 105 -28.26 -14.91 -4.38
N LYS A 106 -28.61 -15.26 -5.61
CA LYS A 106 -27.74 -15.05 -6.78
C LYS A 106 -27.63 -13.56 -7.15
N THR A 107 -28.72 -12.83 -6.97
CA THR A 107 -28.83 -11.38 -7.13
C THR A 107 -29.66 -10.82 -5.98
N CYS A 108 -29.36 -9.60 -5.54
CA CYS A 108 -30.12 -8.90 -4.52
C CYS A 108 -30.21 -7.41 -4.91
N SER A 109 -31.35 -6.77 -4.64
CA SER A 109 -31.68 -5.39 -5.06
C SER A 109 -32.20 -4.57 -3.89
#